data_AF-A0A813FIF8-F1
#
_entry.id   AF-A0A813FIF8-F1
#
_cell.length_a   1.000
_cell.length_b   1.000
_cell.length_c   1.000
_cell.angle_alpha   90.00
_cell.angle_beta   90.00
_cell.angle_gamma   90.00
#
_symmetry.space_group_name_H-M   'P 1'
#
loop_
_entity.id
_entity.type
_entity.pdbx_description
1 polymer ?
#
loop_
_entity_poly.entity_id
_entity_poly.type
_entity_poly.pdbx_seq_one_letter_code
_entity_poly.pdbx_strand_id
1 'polypeptide(L)'
;MAEYDWLRDGVRVQFKSSQLAWDRDHWRVHFRNVKLNKENPALSPFDELLLALYTPRGIFLYRHDLKLGLSTDGIRTDIRGCQITVTGPSRAPWPEALDVILKKMDGSGCTCLGFFSLGDAMLSELALESRKGKVPQTYLGLPLADVGGSARGKCLHDLVKAVDIILNPACTIREVDTRGWIRGKCRVKCRSAQLRWDKTGRHWRFMFRSIQFQASGIRASTMFDELLLAFYTPRGVYIYRHDLQFGISAVGVATEALGHNIEVAGPRHVEDWQVALVAILGKFDSDTNDCKYLAFMPFRRMEGWSSNELAPAEPEQE
;
A
#
# COMPACT_ATOMS: atom_id res chain seq x y z
N MET A 1 16.60 -4.92 -3.02
CA MET A 1 15.95 -3.60 -3.14
C MET A 1 17.05 -2.61 -3.48
N ALA A 2 16.87 -1.80 -4.52
CA ALA A 2 17.90 -0.83 -4.91
C ALA A 2 18.21 0.15 -3.76
N GLU A 3 19.47 0.55 -3.69
CA GLU A 3 20.02 1.41 -2.65
C GLU A 3 19.72 2.90 -2.89
N TYR A 4 19.57 3.26 -4.17
CA TYR A 4 19.15 4.55 -4.70
C TYR A 4 18.00 4.32 -5.71
N ASP A 5 17.31 5.38 -6.12
CA ASP A 5 16.13 5.31 -6.99
C ASP A 5 16.50 5.44 -8.48
N TRP A 6 17.48 6.28 -8.83
CA TRP A 6 18.07 6.35 -10.18
C TRP A 6 19.51 6.87 -10.19
N LEU A 7 20.19 6.73 -11.34
CA LEU A 7 21.52 7.28 -11.61
C LEU A 7 21.40 8.42 -12.64
N ARG A 8 21.92 9.61 -12.31
CA ARG A 8 21.93 10.79 -13.18
C ARG A 8 23.37 11.28 -13.32
N ASP A 9 23.96 11.19 -14.51
CA ASP A 9 25.32 11.68 -14.77
C ASP A 9 26.37 11.15 -13.78
N GLY A 10 26.25 9.87 -13.40
CA GLY A 10 27.10 9.24 -12.39
C GLY A 10 26.74 9.53 -10.93
N VAL A 11 25.77 10.42 -10.67
CA VAL A 11 25.24 10.74 -9.34
C VAL A 11 24.11 9.77 -8.99
N ARG A 12 24.27 9.01 -7.90
CA ARG A 12 23.23 8.13 -7.36
C ARG A 12 22.22 8.98 -6.60
N VAL A 13 20.97 9.00 -7.05
CA VAL A 13 19.92 9.83 -6.46
C VAL A 13 18.94 8.97 -5.68
N GLN A 14 18.73 9.31 -4.41
CA GLN A 14 17.61 8.83 -3.63
C GLN A 14 16.51 9.90 -3.61
N PHE A 15 15.27 9.47 -3.76
CA PHE A 15 14.10 10.32 -3.80
C PHE A 15 13.08 9.89 -2.75
N LYS A 16 12.52 10.86 -2.06
CA LYS A 16 11.43 10.65 -1.11
C LYS A 16 10.36 11.69 -1.34
N SER A 17 9.12 11.28 -1.11
CA SER A 17 8.00 12.20 -1.06
C SER A 17 7.32 12.14 0.30
N SER A 18 6.71 13.25 0.69
CA SER A 18 5.87 13.34 1.88
C SER A 18 4.77 14.36 1.64
N GLN A 19 3.62 14.14 2.25
CA GLN A 19 2.50 15.07 2.22
C GLN A 19 2.52 15.93 3.49
N LEU A 20 2.20 17.22 3.35
CA LEU A 20 1.93 18.10 4.48
C LEU A 20 0.76 17.52 5.28
N ALA A 21 1.03 17.14 6.52
CA ALA A 21 0.07 16.46 7.39
C ALA A 21 -0.04 17.18 8.73
N TRP A 22 -1.26 17.26 9.24
CA TRP A 22 -1.52 17.66 10.62
C TRP A 22 -1.18 16.50 11.56
N ASP A 23 -0.27 16.71 12.52
CA ASP A 23 0.07 15.72 13.54
C ASP A 23 0.05 16.36 14.92
N ARG A 24 -0.77 15.79 15.81
CA ARG A 24 -1.07 16.28 17.17
C ARG A 24 -1.54 17.73 17.18
N ASP A 25 -0.61 18.68 17.13
CA ASP A 25 -0.83 20.11 17.31
C ASP A 25 -0.06 20.97 16.29
N HIS A 26 0.59 20.39 15.29
CA HIS A 26 1.35 21.14 14.29
C HIS A 26 1.27 20.49 12.91
N TRP A 27 1.48 21.29 11.86
CA TRP A 27 1.71 20.76 10.51
C TRP A 27 3.15 20.27 10.39
N ARG A 28 3.36 19.17 9.67
CA ARG A 28 4.70 18.65 9.39
C ARG A 28 4.78 17.97 8.03
N VAL A 29 5.99 17.89 7.51
CA VAL A 29 6.38 16.92 6.47
C VAL A 29 7.29 15.87 7.11
N HIS A 30 7.07 14.61 6.76
CA HIS A 30 7.73 13.49 7.40
C HIS A 30 8.14 12.43 6.37
N PHE A 31 9.45 12.34 6.11
CA PHE A 31 10.04 11.39 5.17
C PHE A 31 10.61 10.21 5.96
N ARG A 32 10.36 8.99 5.47
CA ARG A 32 10.74 7.75 6.13
C ARG A 32 11.72 6.94 5.29
N ASN A 33 12.47 6.09 5.98
CA ASN A 33 13.37 5.10 5.38
C ASN A 33 14.42 5.76 4.47
N VAL A 34 15.02 6.85 4.95
CA VAL A 34 16.17 7.50 4.32
C VAL A 34 17.41 6.73 4.74
N LYS A 35 18.06 6.06 3.79
CA LYS A 35 19.22 5.21 4.09
C LYS A 35 20.49 6.04 4.12
N LEU A 36 20.75 6.73 5.21
CA LEU A 36 21.95 7.56 5.38
C LEU A 36 22.98 6.82 6.24
N ASN A 37 24.24 6.78 5.79
CA ASN A 37 25.34 6.43 6.67
C ASN A 37 25.77 7.70 7.41
N LYS A 38 25.37 7.83 8.68
CA LYS A 38 25.64 9.03 9.48
C LYS A 38 27.10 9.15 9.89
N GLU A 39 27.77 8.03 10.14
CA GLU A 39 29.18 8.02 10.52
C GLU A 39 30.08 8.45 9.37
N ASN A 40 29.73 8.01 8.16
CA ASN A 40 30.43 8.39 6.95
C ASN A 40 29.43 8.64 5.81
N PRO A 41 28.99 9.90 5.63
CA PRO A 41 28.06 10.26 4.55
C PRO A 41 28.54 9.84 3.17
N ALA A 42 29.85 9.76 2.92
CA ALA A 42 30.41 9.30 1.64
C ALA A 42 30.19 7.79 1.38
N LEU A 43 29.92 7.01 2.43
CA LEU A 43 29.50 5.61 2.34
C LEU A 43 27.98 5.46 2.23
N SER A 44 27.24 6.57 2.11
CA SER A 44 25.81 6.47 1.86
C SER A 44 25.54 5.81 0.50
N PRO A 45 24.44 5.05 0.38
CA PRO A 45 24.03 4.40 -0.87
C PRO A 45 23.69 5.36 -2.02
N PHE A 46 23.62 6.65 -1.73
CA PHE A 46 23.31 7.72 -2.66
C PHE A 46 24.25 8.91 -2.43
N ASP A 47 24.41 9.71 -3.47
CA ASP A 47 25.21 10.94 -3.46
C ASP A 47 24.29 12.17 -3.28
N GLU A 48 23.02 12.07 -3.70
CA GLU A 48 22.04 13.14 -3.61
C GLU A 48 20.70 12.64 -3.06
N LEU A 49 20.09 13.44 -2.17
CA LEU A 49 18.75 13.20 -1.65
C LEU A 49 17.78 14.28 -2.14
N LEU A 50 16.79 13.87 -2.92
CA LEU A 50 15.70 14.73 -3.37
C LEU A 50 14.42 14.47 -2.55
N LEU A 51 13.79 15.55 -2.12
CA LEU A 51 12.55 15.54 -1.34
C LEU A 51 11.43 16.27 -2.09
N ALA A 52 10.33 15.57 -2.34
CA ALA A 52 9.11 16.16 -2.87
C ALA A 52 8.09 16.38 -1.74
N LEU A 53 7.75 17.64 -1.48
CA LEU A 53 6.76 18.04 -0.47
C LEU A 53 5.42 18.29 -1.17
N TYR A 54 4.46 17.39 -0.99
CA TYR A 54 3.10 17.54 -1.51
C TYR A 54 2.26 18.39 -0.56
N THR A 55 1.76 19.53 -1.04
CA THR A 55 1.03 20.52 -0.24
C THR A 55 -0.25 20.96 -0.95
N PRO A 56 -1.19 21.63 -0.28
CA PRO A 56 -2.35 22.21 -0.95
C PRO A 56 -2.01 23.27 -2.01
N ARG A 57 -0.81 23.89 -1.95
CA ARG A 57 -0.34 24.83 -2.99
C ARG A 57 0.19 24.11 -4.24
N GLY A 58 0.76 22.92 -4.08
CA GLY A 58 1.54 22.25 -5.11
C GLY A 58 2.62 21.36 -4.54
N ILE A 59 3.56 20.96 -5.41
CA ILE A 59 4.70 20.12 -5.07
C ILE A 59 5.96 20.97 -5.05
N PHE A 60 6.63 21.06 -3.90
CA PHE A 60 7.96 21.65 -3.81
C PHE A 60 9.00 20.55 -3.91
N LEU A 61 9.99 20.72 -4.80
CA LEU A 61 11.10 19.79 -4.95
C LEU A 61 12.37 20.41 -4.35
N TYR A 62 12.97 19.73 -3.39
CA TYR A 62 14.18 20.17 -2.71
C TYR A 62 15.31 19.16 -2.87
N ARG A 63 16.54 19.64 -3.05
CA ARG A 63 17.75 18.90 -2.71
C ARG A 63 18.06 19.10 -1.24
N HIS A 64 18.12 18.02 -0.47
CA HIS A 64 18.31 18.06 0.98
C HIS A 64 19.79 18.18 1.37
N ASP A 65 20.06 18.84 2.50
CA ASP A 65 21.41 19.09 3.04
C ASP A 65 22.02 17.91 3.84
N LEU A 66 21.24 16.83 4.00
CA LEU A 66 21.54 15.65 4.83
C LEU A 66 21.77 15.98 6.32
N LYS A 67 21.21 17.07 6.82
CA LYS A 67 21.33 17.53 8.21
C LYS A 67 19.98 17.91 8.81
N LEU A 68 19.21 18.74 8.11
CA LEU A 68 17.96 19.28 8.63
C LEU A 68 16.96 18.16 8.97
N GLY A 69 16.36 18.25 10.16
CA GLY A 69 15.22 17.42 10.54
C GLY A 69 15.52 15.92 10.67
N LEU A 70 16.78 15.49 10.57
CA LEU A 70 17.14 14.08 10.76
C LEU A 70 16.87 13.64 12.20
N SER A 71 16.20 12.49 12.36
CA SER A 71 15.99 11.87 13.66
C SER A 71 17.32 11.47 14.31
N THR A 72 17.47 11.73 15.60
CA THR A 72 18.62 11.26 16.41
C THR A 72 18.63 9.74 16.54
N ASP A 73 19.80 9.18 16.83
CA ASP A 73 20.05 7.73 16.77
C ASP A 73 19.19 6.91 17.74
N GLY A 74 18.85 5.73 17.26
CA GLY A 74 18.22 4.66 18.02
C GLY A 74 18.34 3.37 17.21
N ILE A 75 18.40 2.21 17.88
CA ILE A 75 18.61 0.86 17.29
C ILE A 75 17.71 0.58 16.06
N ARG A 76 16.54 1.23 15.98
CA ARG A 76 15.62 1.12 14.84
C ARG A 76 16.13 1.77 13.54
N THR A 77 17.08 2.69 13.62
CA THR A 77 17.58 3.52 12.51
C THR A 77 18.47 2.71 11.59
N ASP A 78 19.26 1.76 12.11
CA ASP A 78 20.16 0.93 11.30
C ASP A 78 19.39 -0.04 10.40
N ILE A 79 18.26 -0.55 10.89
CA ILE A 79 17.45 -1.54 10.16
C ILE A 79 16.46 -0.85 9.22
N ARG A 80 15.87 0.29 9.62
CA ARG A 80 14.76 0.93 8.88
C ARG A 80 15.17 2.17 8.11
N GLY A 81 16.33 2.76 8.39
CA GLY A 81 16.76 4.06 7.89
C GLY A 81 16.32 5.23 8.77
N CYS A 82 16.91 6.39 8.49
CA CYS A 82 16.61 7.67 9.13
C CYS A 82 15.22 8.20 8.75
N GLN A 83 14.71 9.08 9.60
CA GLN A 83 13.53 9.89 9.31
C GLN A 83 13.93 11.36 9.19
N ILE A 84 13.31 12.09 8.28
CA ILE A 84 13.45 13.54 8.18
C ILE A 84 12.09 14.15 8.54
N THR A 85 12.06 15.02 9.55
CA THR A 85 10.85 15.72 9.98
C THR A 85 11.09 17.21 10.06
N VAL A 86 10.28 17.99 9.36
CA VAL A 86 10.27 19.45 9.45
C VAL A 86 8.87 19.90 9.83
N THR A 87 8.78 20.67 10.92
CA THR A 87 7.51 21.07 11.54
C THR A 87 7.27 22.56 11.38
N GLY A 88 6.00 22.96 11.22
CA GLY A 88 5.56 24.34 11.36
C GLY A 88 5.30 24.72 12.83
N PRO A 89 4.82 25.94 13.10
CA PRO A 89 4.43 26.36 14.44
C PRO A 89 3.23 25.55 14.95
N SER A 90 3.15 25.37 16.27
CA SER A 90 1.99 24.73 16.91
C SER A 90 0.73 25.58 16.69
N ARG A 91 -0.39 24.92 16.36
CA ARG A 91 -1.73 25.51 16.16
C ARG A 91 -1.84 26.55 15.04
N ALA A 92 -0.81 26.71 14.21
CA ALA A 92 -0.87 27.59 13.05
C ALA A 92 -1.73 26.99 11.93
N PRO A 93 -2.44 27.83 11.16
CA PRO A 93 -3.11 27.37 9.94
C PRO A 93 -2.07 26.84 8.94
N TRP A 94 -2.50 25.93 8.06
CA TRP A 94 -1.58 25.23 7.15
C TRP A 94 -0.72 26.13 6.25
N PRO A 95 -1.19 27.31 5.74
CA PRO A 95 -0.36 28.16 4.89
C PRO A 95 0.82 28.75 5.66
N GLU A 96 0.56 29.32 6.85
CA GLU A 96 1.60 29.88 7.72
C GLU A 96 2.60 28.81 8.17
N ALA A 97 2.08 27.62 8.51
CA ALA A 97 2.93 26.51 8.91
C ALA A 97 3.81 26.01 7.76
N LEU A 98 3.27 25.98 6.53
CA LEU A 98 4.03 25.65 5.34
C LEU A 98 5.11 26.70 5.06
N ASP A 99 4.82 28.00 5.15
CA ASP A 99 5.82 29.05 4.92
C ASP A 99 6.99 28.94 5.91
N VAL A 100 6.71 28.60 7.17
CA VAL A 100 7.76 28.32 8.17
C VAL A 100 8.55 27.06 7.84
N ILE A 101 7.90 25.99 7.36
CA ILE A 101 8.60 24.77 6.92
C ILE A 101 9.53 25.09 5.74
N LEU A 102 9.05 25.81 4.72
CA LEU A 102 9.85 26.20 3.57
C LEU A 102 11.02 27.10 3.98
N LYS A 103 10.77 28.09 4.85
CA LYS A 103 11.84 28.94 5.40
C LYS A 103 12.91 28.15 6.15
N LYS A 104 12.54 27.09 6.88
CA LYS A 104 13.51 26.19 7.54
C LYS A 104 14.34 25.41 6.52
N MET A 105 13.71 24.91 5.46
CA MET A 105 14.40 24.21 4.36
C MET A 105 15.40 25.14 3.67
N ASP A 106 14.94 26.33 3.26
CA ASP A 106 15.79 27.32 2.59
C ASP A 106 16.93 27.81 3.49
N GLY A 107 16.70 27.87 4.81
CA GLY A 107 17.68 28.31 5.80
C GLY A 107 18.70 27.27 6.25
N SER A 108 18.54 25.98 5.89
CA SER A 108 19.43 24.91 6.38
C SER A 108 20.51 24.47 5.40
N GLY A 109 20.52 25.04 4.18
CA GLY A 109 21.38 24.59 3.08
C GLY A 109 20.69 23.61 2.13
N CYS A 110 19.40 23.31 2.34
CA CYS A 110 18.60 22.68 1.28
C CYS A 110 18.46 23.64 0.10
N THR A 111 18.33 23.12 -1.11
CA THR A 111 18.15 23.92 -2.33
C THR A 111 16.79 23.61 -2.94
N CYS A 112 15.93 24.62 -3.08
CA CYS A 112 14.67 24.47 -3.83
C CYS A 112 14.98 24.34 -5.32
N LEU A 113 14.64 23.19 -5.90
CA LEU A 113 14.85 22.89 -7.32
C LEU A 113 13.67 23.32 -8.19
N GLY A 114 12.49 23.45 -7.59
CA GLY A 114 11.29 23.87 -8.32
C GLY A 114 10.02 23.77 -7.49
N PHE A 115 8.99 24.45 -7.99
CA PHE A 115 7.63 24.36 -7.49
C PHE A 115 6.70 24.06 -8.66
N PHE A 116 5.82 23.09 -8.47
CA PHE A 116 4.84 22.66 -9.47
C PHE A 116 3.44 22.84 -8.89
N SER A 117 2.64 23.70 -9.51
CA SER A 117 1.24 23.90 -9.13
C SER A 117 0.44 22.62 -9.37
N LEU A 118 -0.58 22.35 -8.55
CA LEU A 118 -1.47 21.19 -8.79
C LEU A 118 -2.25 21.30 -10.10
N GLY A 119 -2.40 22.50 -10.66
CA GLY A 119 -2.99 22.75 -11.97
C GLY A 119 -2.00 22.64 -13.14
N ASP A 120 -0.75 22.29 -12.89
CA ASP A 120 0.26 22.14 -13.94
C ASP A 120 -0.10 20.99 -14.88
N ALA A 121 -0.13 21.27 -16.18
CA ALA A 121 -0.49 20.31 -17.22
C ALA A 121 0.47 19.11 -17.24
N MET A 122 1.77 19.34 -17.00
CA MET A 122 2.78 18.29 -16.95
C MET A 122 2.55 17.36 -15.76
N LEU A 123 2.21 17.89 -14.58
CA LEU A 123 1.86 17.04 -13.43
C LEU A 123 0.59 16.25 -13.70
N SER A 124 -0.39 16.84 -14.37
CA SER A 124 -1.64 16.17 -14.72
C SER A 124 -1.40 15.03 -15.71
N GLU A 125 -0.60 15.27 -16.74
CA GLU A 125 -0.21 14.26 -17.73
C GLU A 125 0.61 13.13 -17.07
N LEU A 126 1.64 13.46 -16.28
CA LEU A 126 2.41 12.47 -15.53
C LEU A 126 1.55 11.70 -14.52
N ALA A 127 0.57 12.33 -13.89
CA ALA A 127 -0.39 11.66 -13.02
C ALA A 127 -1.28 10.70 -13.80
N LEU A 128 -1.72 11.06 -15.00
CA LEU A 128 -2.48 10.19 -15.89
C LEU A 128 -1.63 9.02 -16.42
N GLU A 129 -0.38 9.27 -16.79
CA GLU A 129 0.56 8.24 -17.24
C GLU A 129 0.98 7.29 -16.12
N SER A 130 1.21 7.80 -14.91
CA SER A 130 1.48 6.95 -13.74
C SER A 130 0.25 6.16 -13.29
N ARG A 131 -0.97 6.66 -13.56
CA ARG A 131 -2.21 5.87 -13.45
C ARG A 131 -2.34 4.79 -14.52
N LYS A 132 -1.62 4.89 -15.65
CA LYS A 132 -1.35 3.73 -16.54
C LYS A 132 -0.41 2.71 -15.87
N GLY A 133 -0.16 2.83 -14.56
CA GLY A 133 0.41 1.76 -13.74
C GLY A 133 -0.36 0.49 -14.05
N LYS A 134 0.30 -0.40 -14.81
CA LYS A 134 -0.27 -1.54 -15.54
C LYS A 134 -1.38 -2.21 -14.73
N VAL A 135 -2.61 -1.72 -14.85
CA VAL A 135 -3.78 -2.49 -14.49
C VAL A 135 -3.62 -3.72 -15.36
N PRO A 136 -3.43 -4.92 -14.77
CA PRO A 136 -3.27 -6.10 -15.60
C PRO A 136 -4.48 -6.13 -16.53
N GLN A 137 -4.29 -6.38 -17.83
CA GLN A 137 -5.37 -6.34 -18.82
C GLN A 137 -6.62 -7.10 -18.35
N THR A 138 -6.41 -8.14 -17.54
CA THR A 138 -7.43 -8.95 -16.85
C THR A 138 -8.37 -8.17 -15.91
N TYR A 139 -8.03 -6.97 -15.46
CA TYR A 139 -8.84 -6.13 -14.56
C TYR A 139 -9.37 -4.87 -15.22
N LEU A 140 -9.09 -4.63 -16.50
CA LEU A 140 -9.54 -3.42 -17.18
C LEU A 140 -11.08 -3.30 -17.11
N GLY A 141 -11.58 -2.14 -16.69
CA GLY A 141 -13.02 -1.87 -16.55
C GLY A 141 -13.69 -2.53 -15.34
N LEU A 142 -12.96 -3.24 -14.47
CA LEU A 142 -13.54 -3.84 -13.27
C LEU A 142 -13.58 -2.87 -12.09
N PRO A 143 -14.57 -3.01 -11.18
CA PRO A 143 -14.63 -2.21 -9.96
C PRO A 143 -13.33 -2.29 -9.16
N LEU A 144 -12.80 -1.14 -8.74
CA LEU A 144 -11.55 -1.01 -7.96
C LEU A 144 -10.24 -1.30 -8.71
N ALA A 145 -10.27 -1.57 -10.01
CA ALA A 145 -9.08 -1.85 -10.81
C ALA A 145 -8.10 -0.66 -10.82
N ASP A 146 -8.63 0.54 -11.03
CA ASP A 146 -7.86 1.80 -11.12
C ASP A 146 -7.58 2.43 -9.75
N VAL A 147 -8.13 1.84 -8.69
CA VAL A 147 -7.97 2.34 -7.33
C VAL A 147 -6.63 1.85 -6.76
N GLY A 148 -5.87 2.77 -6.17
CA GLY A 148 -4.61 2.46 -5.50
C GLY A 148 -4.77 1.38 -4.43
N GLY A 149 -3.73 0.57 -4.20
CA GLY A 149 -3.82 -0.62 -3.35
C GLY A 149 -4.34 -0.37 -1.92
N SER A 150 -4.03 0.79 -1.33
CA SER A 150 -4.54 1.17 0.00
C SER A 150 -6.05 1.42 0.00
N ALA A 151 -6.53 2.27 -0.92
CA ALA A 151 -7.95 2.58 -1.04
C ALA A 151 -8.76 1.34 -1.45
N ARG A 152 -8.24 0.51 -2.36
CA ARG A 152 -8.85 -0.77 -2.71
C ARG A 152 -8.95 -1.71 -1.50
N GLY A 153 -7.88 -1.82 -0.71
CA GLY A 153 -7.89 -2.61 0.52
C GLY A 153 -8.94 -2.12 1.52
N LYS A 154 -9.17 -0.81 1.62
CA LYS A 154 -10.24 -0.23 2.43
C LYS A 154 -11.63 -0.60 1.89
N CYS A 155 -11.88 -0.46 0.59
CA CYS A 155 -13.16 -0.85 -0.01
C CYS A 155 -13.48 -2.33 0.22
N LEU A 156 -12.48 -3.21 0.03
CA LEU A 156 -12.64 -4.64 0.26
C LEU A 156 -12.86 -4.97 1.74
N HIS A 157 -12.21 -4.25 2.66
CA HIS A 157 -12.45 -4.37 4.09
C HIS A 157 -13.91 -4.05 4.46
N ASP A 158 -14.42 -2.92 3.96
CA ASP A 158 -15.78 -2.47 4.24
C ASP A 158 -16.82 -3.46 3.64
N LEU A 159 -16.53 -4.03 2.46
CA LEU A 159 -17.32 -5.11 1.86
C LEU A 159 -17.37 -6.37 2.73
N VAL A 160 -16.20 -6.85 3.20
CA VAL A 160 -16.14 -8.04 4.06
C VAL A 160 -16.88 -7.81 5.37
N LYS A 161 -16.74 -6.61 5.97
CA LYS A 161 -17.48 -6.25 7.17
C LYS A 161 -18.99 -6.27 6.94
N ALA A 162 -19.47 -5.76 5.79
CA ALA A 162 -20.89 -5.81 5.45
C ALA A 162 -21.40 -7.25 5.33
N VAL A 163 -20.64 -8.14 4.69
CA VAL A 163 -20.94 -9.58 4.63
C VAL A 163 -20.97 -10.19 6.02
N ASP A 164 -20.03 -9.80 6.87
CA ASP A 164 -19.93 -10.31 8.23
C ASP A 164 -21.14 -9.93 9.11
N ILE A 165 -21.66 -8.71 8.94
CA ILE A 165 -22.91 -8.25 9.57
C ILE A 165 -24.08 -9.13 9.12
N ILE A 166 -24.19 -9.39 7.82
CA ILE A 166 -25.27 -10.21 7.25
C ILE A 166 -25.22 -11.64 7.78
N LEU A 167 -24.03 -12.22 7.90
CA LEU A 167 -23.84 -13.59 8.40
C LEU A 167 -24.04 -13.72 9.91
N ASN A 168 -23.97 -12.61 10.66
CA ASN A 168 -24.04 -12.62 12.13
C ASN A 168 -25.01 -11.54 12.65
N PRO A 169 -26.31 -11.61 12.28
CA PRO A 169 -27.28 -10.55 12.56
C PRO A 169 -27.55 -10.34 14.07
N ALA A 170 -27.30 -11.37 14.90
CA ALA A 170 -27.46 -11.28 16.35
C ALA A 170 -26.25 -10.67 17.08
N CYS A 171 -25.13 -10.44 16.39
CA CYS A 171 -23.92 -9.92 16.99
C CYS A 171 -23.83 -8.39 16.88
N THR A 172 -23.39 -7.74 17.94
CA THR A 172 -22.96 -6.33 17.87
C THR A 172 -21.59 -6.25 17.21
N ILE A 173 -21.42 -5.33 16.26
CA ILE A 173 -20.14 -5.08 15.59
C ILE A 173 -19.59 -3.72 15.99
N ARG A 174 -18.36 -3.68 16.48
CA ARG A 174 -17.65 -2.45 16.87
C ARG A 174 -16.29 -2.37 16.20
N GLU A 175 -15.97 -1.23 15.59
CA GLU A 175 -14.63 -1.02 15.00
C GLU A 175 -13.56 -0.88 16.09
N VAL A 176 -12.38 -1.43 15.84
CA VAL A 176 -11.23 -1.35 16.77
C VAL A 176 -10.02 -0.72 16.11
N ASP A 177 -9.76 -1.10 14.85
CA ASP A 177 -8.67 -0.53 14.06
C ASP A 177 -9.05 -0.44 12.58
N THR A 178 -8.13 0.11 11.78
CA THR A 178 -8.37 0.35 10.34
C THR A 178 -8.62 -0.91 9.51
N ARG A 179 -8.38 -2.11 10.06
CA ARG A 179 -8.50 -3.39 9.35
C ARG A 179 -9.09 -4.51 10.23
N GLY A 180 -9.88 -4.17 11.23
CA GLY A 180 -10.40 -5.11 12.20
C GLY A 180 -11.53 -4.54 13.05
N TRP A 181 -12.38 -5.45 13.52
CA TRP A 181 -13.55 -5.15 14.34
C TRP A 181 -13.77 -6.23 15.39
N ILE A 182 -14.60 -5.94 16.37
CA ILE A 182 -15.11 -6.91 17.34
C ILE A 182 -16.53 -7.27 16.93
N ARG A 183 -16.82 -8.57 16.82
CA ARG A 183 -18.14 -9.18 16.60
C ARG A 183 -18.53 -9.96 17.86
N GLY A 184 -19.39 -9.38 18.70
CA GLY A 184 -19.68 -9.91 20.04
C GLY A 184 -18.43 -9.90 20.92
N LYS A 185 -17.85 -11.08 21.18
CA LYS A 185 -16.57 -11.24 21.90
C LYS A 185 -15.40 -11.61 20.98
N CYS A 186 -15.65 -11.86 19.70
CA CYS A 186 -14.65 -12.30 18.73
C CYS A 186 -13.98 -11.08 18.09
N ARG A 187 -12.64 -11.04 18.09
CA ARG A 187 -11.85 -10.04 17.38
C ARG A 187 -11.60 -10.55 15.96
N VAL A 188 -12.12 -9.85 14.97
CA VAL A 188 -12.01 -10.23 13.57
C VAL A 188 -10.98 -9.34 12.89
N LYS A 189 -10.05 -9.95 12.17
CA LYS A 189 -9.11 -9.25 11.29
C LYS A 189 -9.46 -9.53 9.84
N CYS A 190 -9.35 -8.52 8.98
CA CYS A 190 -9.53 -8.69 7.55
C CYS A 190 -8.25 -8.33 6.78
N ARG A 191 -7.97 -9.14 5.76
CA ARG A 191 -6.91 -8.92 4.77
C ARG A 191 -7.44 -9.17 3.37
N SER A 192 -6.96 -8.39 2.41
CA SER A 192 -7.33 -8.55 1.01
C SER A 192 -6.09 -8.73 0.15
N ALA A 193 -6.20 -9.54 -0.89
CA ALA A 193 -5.18 -9.68 -1.92
C ALA A 193 -5.83 -9.70 -3.31
N GLN A 194 -5.11 -9.14 -4.29
CA GLN A 194 -5.48 -9.21 -5.71
C GLN A 194 -4.79 -10.43 -6.35
N LEU A 195 -5.51 -11.19 -7.18
CA LEU A 195 -4.92 -12.24 -8.00
C LEU A 195 -3.92 -11.62 -8.99
N ARG A 196 -2.66 -12.02 -8.93
CA ARG A 196 -1.59 -11.47 -9.76
C ARG A 196 -0.74 -12.56 -10.41
N TRP A 197 -0.33 -12.33 -11.65
CA TRP A 197 0.66 -13.16 -12.32
C TRP A 197 2.06 -12.87 -11.77
N ASP A 198 2.68 -13.87 -11.18
CA ASP A 198 4.10 -13.85 -10.83
C ASP A 198 4.94 -14.25 -12.04
N LYS A 199 5.61 -13.28 -12.65
CA LYS A 199 6.46 -13.51 -13.83
C LYS A 199 7.65 -14.42 -13.54
N THR A 200 8.22 -14.32 -12.35
CA THR A 200 9.40 -15.12 -11.96
C THR A 200 8.99 -16.56 -11.70
N GLY A 201 7.92 -16.76 -10.93
CA GLY A 201 7.38 -18.08 -10.65
C GLY A 201 6.54 -18.69 -11.77
N ARG A 202 6.20 -17.91 -12.80
CA ARG A 202 5.29 -18.24 -13.91
C ARG A 202 3.98 -18.86 -13.43
N HIS A 203 3.32 -18.23 -12.46
CA HIS A 203 2.03 -18.71 -11.93
C HIS A 203 1.19 -17.54 -11.39
N TRP A 204 -0.12 -17.75 -11.28
CA TRP A 204 -1.00 -16.82 -10.58
C TRP A 204 -0.93 -17.03 -9.06
N ARG A 205 -0.98 -15.95 -8.27
CA ARG A 205 -0.98 -16.07 -6.79
C ARG A 205 -1.76 -14.96 -6.10
N PHE A 206 -2.12 -15.24 -4.85
CA PHE A 206 -2.47 -14.25 -3.84
C PHE A 206 -1.37 -14.16 -2.79
N MET A 207 -1.12 -12.95 -2.31
CA MET A 207 -0.16 -12.70 -1.25
C MET A 207 -0.75 -11.72 -0.25
N PHE A 208 -1.12 -12.24 0.92
CA PHE A 208 -1.58 -11.45 2.06
C PHE A 208 -0.37 -11.17 2.95
N ARG A 209 -0.07 -9.88 3.16
CA ARG A 209 1.14 -9.46 3.87
C ARG A 209 0.86 -8.94 5.27
N SER A 210 1.89 -9.02 6.11
CA SER A 210 1.93 -8.38 7.44
C SER A 210 0.75 -8.79 8.31
N ILE A 211 0.60 -10.11 8.46
CA ILE A 211 -0.38 -10.73 9.36
C ILE A 211 0.34 -11.04 10.66
N GLN A 212 -0.05 -10.34 11.71
CA GLN A 212 0.57 -10.51 13.02
C GLN A 212 -0.13 -11.66 13.74
N PHE A 213 0.49 -12.83 13.69
CA PHE A 213 0.13 -13.97 14.55
C PHE A 213 0.82 -13.79 15.91
N GLN A 214 0.30 -14.47 16.92
CA GLN A 214 0.93 -14.45 18.24
C GLN A 214 2.25 -15.22 18.19
N ALA A 215 3.34 -14.60 18.63
CA ALA A 215 4.59 -15.31 18.84
C ALA A 215 4.45 -16.25 20.04
N SER A 216 4.84 -17.52 19.86
CA SER A 216 4.84 -18.53 20.92
C SER A 216 5.68 -18.03 22.12
N GLY A 217 5.05 -17.83 23.28
CA GLY A 217 5.77 -17.58 24.54
C GLY A 217 5.79 -16.14 25.09
N ILE A 218 5.28 -15.14 24.35
CA ILE A 218 5.10 -13.78 24.90
C ILE A 218 3.62 -13.60 25.30
N ARG A 219 3.37 -13.54 26.62
CA ARG A 219 2.06 -13.26 27.25
C ARG A 219 1.41 -12.01 26.59
N ALA A 220 0.12 -11.89 26.29
CA ALA A 220 -1.01 -12.81 26.31
C ALA A 220 -2.16 -12.07 25.59
N SER A 221 -2.30 -12.29 24.28
CA SER A 221 -3.53 -12.19 23.48
C SER A 221 -3.12 -12.18 22.01
N THR A 222 -3.67 -13.10 21.21
CA THR A 222 -3.69 -12.95 19.76
C THR A 222 -4.22 -11.56 19.41
N MET A 223 -3.75 -10.88 18.37
CA MET A 223 -4.35 -9.59 17.97
C MET A 223 -5.81 -9.76 17.49
N PHE A 224 -6.16 -10.98 17.08
CA PHE A 224 -7.47 -11.35 16.57
C PHE A 224 -7.75 -12.82 16.87
N ASP A 225 -9.02 -13.19 16.92
CA ASP A 225 -9.51 -14.55 17.12
C ASP A 225 -9.90 -15.20 15.78
N GLU A 226 -10.29 -14.39 14.79
CA GLU A 226 -10.62 -14.83 13.43
C GLU A 226 -9.92 -13.97 12.36
N LEU A 227 -9.51 -14.61 11.27
CA LEU A 227 -8.96 -13.95 10.08
C LEU A 227 -9.88 -14.19 8.88
N LEU A 228 -10.36 -13.11 8.29
CA LEU A 228 -11.11 -13.13 7.03
C LEU A 228 -10.20 -12.66 5.89
N LEU A 229 -10.23 -13.42 4.79
CA LEU A 229 -9.45 -13.17 3.58
C LEU A 229 -10.38 -12.82 2.42
N ALA A 230 -10.18 -11.64 1.83
CA ALA A 230 -10.83 -11.21 0.59
C ALA A 230 -9.91 -11.42 -0.62
N PHE A 231 -10.35 -12.27 -1.54
CA PHE A 231 -9.69 -12.58 -2.80
C PHE A 231 -10.32 -11.73 -3.90
N TYR A 232 -9.65 -10.63 -4.26
CA TYR A 232 -10.07 -9.78 -5.36
C TYR A 232 -9.63 -10.41 -6.68
N THR A 233 -10.59 -10.79 -7.51
CA THR A 233 -10.41 -11.51 -8.78
C THR A 233 -11.13 -10.78 -9.92
N PRO A 234 -10.90 -11.14 -11.19
CA PRO A 234 -11.66 -10.58 -12.29
C PRO A 234 -13.17 -10.90 -12.26
N ARG A 235 -13.62 -11.97 -11.56
CA ARG A 235 -15.06 -12.31 -11.45
C ARG A 235 -15.78 -11.55 -10.34
N GLY A 236 -15.05 -11.08 -9.34
CA GLY A 236 -15.64 -10.60 -8.10
C GLY A 236 -14.71 -10.79 -6.91
N VAL A 237 -15.30 -10.77 -5.72
CA VAL A 237 -14.58 -10.94 -4.45
C VAL A 237 -15.04 -12.22 -3.77
N TYR A 238 -14.13 -13.16 -3.56
CA TYR A 238 -14.37 -14.33 -2.71
C TYR A 238 -13.94 -13.99 -1.28
N ILE A 239 -14.71 -14.45 -0.30
CA ILE A 239 -14.45 -14.21 1.12
C ILE A 239 -14.35 -15.56 1.82
N TYR A 240 -13.22 -15.78 2.48
CA TYR A 240 -12.97 -16.98 3.29
C TYR A 240 -12.65 -16.60 4.73
N ARG A 241 -13.07 -17.45 5.66
CA ARG A 241 -12.47 -17.54 6.99
C ARG A 241 -11.25 -18.45 6.92
N HIS A 242 -10.10 -17.96 7.32
CA HIS A 242 -8.83 -18.69 7.33
C HIS A 242 -8.67 -19.48 8.63
N ASP A 243 -7.98 -20.62 8.57
CA ASP A 243 -7.74 -21.54 9.69
C ASP A 243 -6.53 -21.18 10.56
N LEU A 244 -5.81 -20.12 10.20
CA LEU A 244 -4.58 -19.67 10.85
C LEU A 244 -3.41 -20.66 10.76
N GLN A 245 -3.45 -21.60 9.81
CA GLN A 245 -2.37 -22.57 9.58
C GLN A 245 -2.00 -22.64 8.09
N PHE A 246 -2.99 -22.78 7.22
CA PHE A 246 -2.80 -23.02 5.80
C PHE A 246 -2.04 -21.87 5.10
N GLY A 247 -0.97 -22.20 4.38
CA GLY A 247 -0.25 -21.26 3.51
C GLY A 247 0.52 -20.14 4.23
N ILE A 248 0.70 -20.23 5.55
CA ILE A 248 1.51 -19.28 6.32
C ILE A 248 3.00 -19.49 6.02
N SER A 249 3.71 -18.41 5.71
CA SER A 249 5.17 -18.43 5.48
C SER A 249 5.92 -18.92 6.72
N ALA A 250 6.95 -19.74 6.51
CA ALA A 250 7.81 -20.26 7.57
C ALA A 250 8.42 -19.15 8.44
N VAL A 251 8.59 -19.44 9.73
CA VAL A 251 9.11 -18.49 10.73
C VAL A 251 10.57 -18.17 10.41
N GLY A 252 10.84 -16.90 10.18
CA GLY A 252 12.20 -16.34 10.18
C GLY A 252 12.23 -15.05 11.00
N VAL A 253 13.42 -14.56 11.36
CA VAL A 253 13.60 -13.34 12.18
C VAL A 253 12.84 -12.13 11.61
N ALA A 254 12.82 -11.98 10.28
CA ALA A 254 12.05 -10.93 9.61
C ALA A 254 10.53 -11.08 9.78
N THR A 255 10.04 -12.31 9.91
CA THR A 255 8.62 -12.66 10.06
C THR A 255 8.09 -12.22 11.42
N GLU A 256 8.90 -12.35 12.47
CA GLU A 256 8.54 -11.90 13.82
C GLU A 256 8.37 -10.37 13.87
N ALA A 257 9.27 -9.63 13.20
CA ALA A 257 9.24 -8.17 13.19
C ALA A 257 8.17 -7.57 12.25
N LEU A 258 7.89 -8.22 11.12
CA LEU A 258 7.04 -7.68 10.05
C LEU A 258 5.66 -8.32 9.95
N GLY A 259 5.44 -9.43 10.68
CA GLY A 259 4.30 -10.31 10.53
C GLY A 259 4.53 -11.37 9.44
N HIS A 260 3.68 -12.38 9.46
CA HIS A 260 3.67 -13.46 8.50
C HIS A 260 2.98 -13.05 7.19
N ASN A 261 3.32 -13.78 6.14
CA ASN A 261 2.59 -13.73 4.88
C ASN A 261 1.76 -15.00 4.73
N ILE A 262 0.59 -14.89 4.13
CA ILE A 262 -0.13 -16.03 3.57
C ILE A 262 0.03 -15.95 2.06
N GLU A 263 0.61 -16.98 1.47
CA GLU A 263 0.81 -17.08 0.03
C GLU A 263 0.18 -18.34 -0.53
N VAL A 264 -0.66 -18.19 -1.55
CA VAL A 264 -1.27 -19.32 -2.24
C VAL A 264 -1.17 -19.08 -3.75
N ALA A 265 -0.56 -20.06 -4.42
CA ALA A 265 -0.24 -20.03 -5.84
C ALA A 265 -1.03 -21.09 -6.61
N GLY A 266 -1.40 -20.78 -7.85
CA GLY A 266 -1.94 -21.72 -8.81
C GLY A 266 -0.85 -22.59 -9.45
N PRO A 267 -1.23 -23.48 -10.37
CA PRO A 267 -0.28 -24.27 -11.15
C PRO A 267 0.67 -23.38 -11.95
N ARG A 268 1.93 -23.84 -12.09
CA ARG A 268 2.93 -23.16 -12.92
C ARG A 268 2.60 -23.29 -14.39
N HIS A 269 2.97 -22.28 -15.16
CA HIS A 269 2.79 -22.17 -16.61
C HIS A 269 1.33 -22.15 -17.09
N VAL A 270 0.37 -22.03 -16.17
CA VAL A 270 -1.06 -21.86 -16.52
C VAL A 270 -1.37 -20.37 -16.57
N GLU A 271 -1.34 -19.80 -17.76
CA GLU A 271 -1.58 -18.36 -17.97
C GLU A 271 -3.06 -17.98 -17.84
N ASP A 272 -3.98 -18.92 -18.03
CA ASP A 272 -5.40 -18.69 -17.79
C ASP A 272 -5.69 -18.51 -16.29
N TRP A 273 -6.04 -17.29 -15.92
CA TRP A 273 -6.36 -16.92 -14.54
C TRP A 273 -7.58 -17.66 -14.01
N GLN A 274 -8.53 -18.09 -14.85
CA GLN A 274 -9.73 -18.81 -14.42
C GLN A 274 -9.35 -20.20 -13.93
N VAL A 275 -8.58 -20.92 -14.74
CA VAL A 275 -8.06 -22.26 -14.39
C VAL A 275 -7.20 -22.17 -13.13
N ALA A 276 -6.31 -21.18 -13.08
CA ALA A 276 -5.46 -21.00 -11.90
C ALA A 276 -6.25 -20.60 -10.65
N LEU A 277 -7.30 -19.77 -10.78
CA LEU A 277 -8.16 -19.37 -9.67
C LEU A 277 -8.91 -20.57 -9.09
N VAL A 278 -9.51 -21.42 -9.93
CA VAL A 278 -10.17 -22.65 -9.48
C VAL A 278 -9.20 -23.53 -8.70
N ALA A 279 -7.98 -23.72 -9.22
CA ALA A 279 -6.95 -24.50 -8.54
C ALA A 279 -6.48 -23.86 -7.21
N ILE A 280 -6.49 -22.52 -7.09
CA ILE A 280 -6.17 -21.83 -5.84
C ILE A 280 -7.29 -22.00 -4.82
N LEU A 281 -8.54 -21.74 -5.22
CA LEU A 281 -9.69 -21.83 -4.32
C LEU A 281 -9.90 -23.27 -3.84
N GLY A 282 -9.70 -24.26 -4.71
CA GLY A 282 -9.74 -25.68 -4.34
C GLY A 282 -8.75 -26.08 -3.26
N LYS A 283 -7.67 -25.29 -3.02
CA LYS A 283 -6.78 -25.53 -1.88
C LYS A 283 -7.39 -25.05 -0.55
N PHE A 284 -8.17 -23.97 -0.56
CA PHE A 284 -8.93 -23.50 0.60
C PHE A 284 -10.17 -24.36 0.87
N ASP A 285 -10.71 -25.00 -0.17
CA ASP A 285 -11.85 -25.91 -0.05
C ASP A 285 -11.42 -27.36 0.24
N SER A 286 -10.12 -27.61 0.44
CA SER A 286 -9.60 -28.95 0.72
C SER A 286 -9.87 -29.36 2.16
N ASP A 287 -10.30 -30.62 2.34
CA ASP A 287 -10.50 -31.26 3.66
C ASP A 287 -9.22 -31.34 4.53
N THR A 288 -8.06 -30.95 3.97
CA THR A 288 -6.76 -30.92 4.69
C THR A 288 -6.56 -29.67 5.53
N ASN A 289 -7.46 -28.70 5.46
CA ASN A 289 -7.43 -27.48 6.25
C ASN A 289 -8.83 -27.05 6.68
N ASP A 290 -8.91 -26.17 7.66
CA ASP A 290 -10.19 -25.73 8.25
C ASP A 290 -10.67 -24.37 7.69
N CYS A 291 -10.21 -23.99 6.49
CA CYS A 291 -10.68 -22.77 5.85
C CYS A 291 -12.16 -22.92 5.47
N LYS A 292 -12.93 -21.83 5.56
CA LYS A 292 -14.36 -21.84 5.24
C LYS A 292 -14.70 -20.74 4.26
N TYR A 293 -15.27 -21.12 3.12
CA TYR A 293 -15.91 -20.19 2.20
C TYR A 293 -17.12 -19.53 2.88
N LEU A 294 -17.19 -18.20 2.81
CA LEU A 294 -18.26 -17.41 3.43
C LEU A 294 -19.20 -16.79 2.39
N ALA A 295 -18.65 -16.17 1.34
CA ALA A 295 -19.43 -15.48 0.33
C ALA A 295 -18.63 -15.23 -0.95
N PHE A 296 -19.36 -15.02 -2.05
CA PHE A 296 -18.84 -14.51 -3.31
C PHE A 296 -19.69 -13.32 -3.76
N MET A 297 -19.01 -12.20 -4.02
CA MET A 297 -19.61 -10.97 -4.49
C MET A 297 -19.23 -10.75 -5.95
N PRO A 298 -20.07 -11.17 -6.92
CA PRO A 298 -19.76 -10.98 -8.32
C PRO A 298 -19.74 -9.50 -8.68
N PHE A 299 -18.84 -9.11 -9.58
CA PHE A 299 -18.98 -7.82 -10.24
C PHE A 299 -20.13 -7.93 -11.22
N ARG A 300 -21.20 -7.16 -10.98
CA ARG A 300 -22.23 -6.99 -12.00
C ARG A 300 -21.55 -6.37 -13.22
N ARG A 301 -21.61 -7.04 -14.37
CA ARG A 301 -21.38 -6.32 -15.63
C ARG A 301 -22.39 -5.19 -15.62
N MET A 302 -21.93 -3.95 -15.77
CA MET A 302 -22.84 -2.87 -16.11
C MET A 302 -23.31 -3.16 -17.54
N GLU A 303 -24.37 -3.97 -17.65
CA GLU A 303 -25.07 -4.21 -18.90
C GLU A 303 -25.58 -2.84 -19.36
N GLY A 304 -24.87 -2.26 -20.33
CA GLY A 304 -25.03 -0.87 -20.75
C GLY A 304 -23.71 -0.18 -21.11
N TRP A 305 -22.57 -0.62 -20.59
CA TRP A 305 -21.26 -0.10 -21.01
C TRP A 305 -20.73 -0.91 -22.19
N SER A 306 -21.22 -0.58 -23.39
CA SER A 306 -20.65 -1.11 -24.63
C SER A 306 -19.25 -0.52 -24.81
N SER A 307 -18.23 -1.37 -24.85
CA SER A 307 -16.84 -0.98 -25.11
C SER A 307 -16.60 -0.40 -26.51
N ASN A 308 -17.65 -0.29 -27.35
CA ASN A 308 -17.56 0.28 -28.70
C ASN A 308 -17.65 1.81 -28.75
N GLU A 309 -17.99 2.52 -27.67
CA GLU A 309 -18.07 4.00 -27.68
C GLU A 309 -16.75 4.73 -27.39
N LEU A 310 -15.65 4.00 -27.18
CA LEU A 310 -14.32 4.58 -26.95
C LEU A 310 -13.34 4.36 -28.12
N ALA A 311 -13.82 3.87 -29.27
CA ALA A 311 -13.07 4.05 -30.50
C ALA A 311 -13.11 5.56 -30.84
N PRO A 312 -11.96 6.25 -30.96
CA PRO A 312 -11.97 7.60 -31.49
C PRO A 312 -12.62 7.53 -32.87
N ALA A 313 -13.64 8.38 -33.11
CA ALA A 313 -14.21 8.55 -34.43
C ALA A 313 -13.06 8.76 -35.41
N GLU A 314 -12.91 7.87 -36.39
CA GLU A 314 -11.99 8.11 -37.49
C GLU A 314 -12.40 9.44 -38.13
N PRO A 315 -11.45 10.35 -38.40
CA PRO A 315 -11.78 11.61 -39.04
C PRO A 315 -12.40 11.30 -40.40
N GLU A 316 -13.66 11.74 -40.59
CA GLU A 316 -14.31 11.74 -41.90
C GLU A 316 -13.38 12.47 -42.88
N GLN A 317 -12.93 11.75 -43.91
CA GLN A 317 -12.22 12.33 -45.03
C GLN A 317 -13.26 13.07 -45.90
N GLU A 318 -13.21 14.40 -45.87
CA GLU A 318 -13.83 15.27 -46.90
C GLU A 318 -13.02 15.27 -48.20
#